data_AF-A0A8H8DP84-F1
#
_entry.id   AF-A0A8H8DP84-F1
#
_cell.length_a   1.000
_cell.length_b   1.000
_cell.length_c   1.000
_cell.angle_alpha   90.00
_cell.angle_beta   90.00
_cell.angle_gamma   90.00
#
_symmetry.space_group_name_H-M   'P 1'
#
loop_
_entity.id
_entity.type
_entity.pdbx_description
1 polymer ?
#
loop_
_entity_poly.entity_id
_entity_poly.type
_entity_poly.pdbx_seq_one_letter_code
_entity_poly.pdbx_strand_id
1 'polypeptide(L)'
;MDSQRKSLRRYEMEINNKNDSEESTYPIYWMLYVVKWSSFRFLILPVITLFMIIQSLGSSGDKKYGDFEAQRHWMEITLHLPIKEWYFHNAEWWGLDYPPLSAYLSYIYGKIGHFIEPKWFALDTSHGLQTQDLKFYMRMTVIVCDFIIYFPAVIRFVRYWRRLKGGNTLNSVHEKSILLPLMPATILLATPNRNTKAWVSWLNTFGTFSMWPLLKRDGLLLQYVALLIYWLWLGGFLFHPPGTLGSFETFIHMGSYVLLVLIHLLEALVPPPQRFPHLWVLANMALSFFCFVVFWFWSHWKLLCRSGLWLKHIPNPNPSRSKKNLNSGRLTRLS
;
A
#
# COMPACT_ATOMS: atom_id res chain seq x y z
N MET A 1 22.33 -29.67 27.53
CA MET A 1 22.40 -28.74 26.38
C MET A 1 21.43 -29.13 25.26
N ASP A 2 21.60 -30.30 24.61
CA ASP A 2 20.79 -30.66 23.43
C ASP A 2 19.28 -30.79 23.70
N SER A 3 18.87 -31.40 24.82
CA SER A 3 17.46 -31.48 25.23
C SER A 3 16.78 -30.10 25.31
N GLN A 4 17.45 -29.07 25.85
CA GLN A 4 16.91 -27.70 25.91
C GLN A 4 16.82 -27.03 24.53
N ARG A 5 17.73 -27.36 23.59
CA ARG A 5 17.58 -26.91 22.19
C ARG A 5 16.37 -27.58 21.52
N LYS A 6 16.09 -28.85 21.85
CA LYS A 6 14.91 -29.61 21.36
C LYS A 6 13.59 -29.22 22.05
N SER A 7 13.60 -28.64 23.24
CA SER A 7 12.41 -28.03 23.85
C SER A 7 12.13 -26.64 23.28
N LEU A 8 13.17 -25.78 23.15
CA LEU A 8 13.04 -24.46 22.54
C LEU A 8 12.51 -24.55 21.10
N ARG A 9 13.08 -25.43 20.26
CA ARG A 9 12.59 -25.64 18.88
C ARG A 9 11.15 -26.13 18.80
N ARG A 10 10.66 -26.91 19.78
CA ARG A 10 9.25 -27.33 19.82
C ARG A 10 8.34 -26.17 20.18
N TYR A 11 8.71 -25.39 21.18
CA TYR A 11 7.98 -24.17 21.57
C TYR A 11 7.94 -23.13 20.42
N GLU A 12 9.06 -22.95 19.70
CA GLU A 12 9.13 -22.13 18.48
C GLU A 12 8.18 -22.65 17.37
N MET A 13 8.12 -23.97 17.14
CA MET A 13 7.20 -24.57 16.16
C MET A 13 5.73 -24.49 16.60
N GLU A 14 5.42 -24.65 17.87
CA GLU A 14 4.07 -24.52 18.43
C GLU A 14 3.56 -23.07 18.31
N ILE A 15 4.42 -22.08 18.58
CA ILE A 15 4.12 -20.66 18.36
C ILE A 15 3.90 -20.37 16.88
N ASN A 16 4.77 -20.86 15.99
CA ASN A 16 4.63 -20.63 14.54
C ASN A 16 3.34 -21.27 13.99
N ASN A 17 3.05 -22.53 14.32
CA ASN A 17 1.82 -23.21 13.91
C ASN A 17 0.55 -22.48 14.41
N LYS A 18 0.58 -21.92 15.63
CA LYS A 18 -0.52 -21.11 16.18
C LYS A 18 -0.66 -19.75 15.48
N ASN A 19 0.46 -19.13 15.13
CA ASN A 19 0.46 -17.88 14.37
C ASN A 19 -0.08 -18.09 12.95
N ASP A 20 0.31 -19.17 12.29
CA ASP A 20 -0.11 -19.52 10.92
C ASP A 20 -1.59 -19.88 10.85
N SER A 21 -2.13 -20.65 11.82
CA SER A 21 -3.55 -21.03 11.82
C SER A 21 -4.47 -19.82 11.99
N GLU A 22 -4.16 -18.93 12.93
CA GLU A 22 -4.90 -17.69 13.16
C GLU A 22 -4.67 -16.67 12.03
N GLU A 23 -3.48 -16.62 11.41
CA GLU A 23 -3.23 -15.81 10.20
C GLU A 23 -4.04 -16.29 8.99
N SER A 24 -4.28 -17.60 8.87
CA SER A 24 -5.11 -18.17 7.80
C SER A 24 -6.59 -17.78 7.89
N THR A 25 -7.02 -17.09 8.95
CA THR A 25 -8.39 -16.62 9.15
C THR A 25 -8.68 -15.30 8.40
N TYR A 26 -7.67 -14.50 8.06
CA TYR A 26 -7.87 -13.17 7.47
C TYR A 26 -8.22 -13.22 5.97
N PRO A 27 -9.20 -12.44 5.47
CA PRO A 27 -9.55 -12.39 4.04
C PRO A 27 -8.37 -12.07 3.11
N ILE A 28 -7.47 -11.16 3.52
CA ILE A 28 -6.26 -10.83 2.75
C ILE A 28 -5.33 -12.02 2.55
N TYR A 29 -5.26 -12.96 3.51
CA TYR A 29 -4.46 -14.18 3.38
C TYR A 29 -5.02 -15.03 2.24
N TRP A 30 -6.34 -15.27 2.20
CA TRP A 30 -6.99 -16.00 1.10
C TRP A 30 -6.81 -15.30 -0.24
N MET A 31 -6.93 -13.97 -0.29
CA MET A 31 -6.72 -13.20 -1.52
C MET A 31 -5.30 -13.38 -2.10
N LEU A 32 -4.27 -13.47 -1.24
CA LEU A 32 -2.88 -13.70 -1.66
C LEU A 32 -2.54 -15.18 -1.87
N TYR A 33 -3.23 -16.09 -1.18
CA TYR A 33 -3.01 -17.54 -1.22
C TYR A 33 -3.67 -18.21 -2.44
N VAL A 34 -4.80 -17.66 -2.93
CA VAL A 34 -5.58 -18.19 -4.07
C VAL A 34 -4.87 -17.89 -5.40
N VAL A 35 -3.78 -18.62 -5.64
CA VAL A 35 -3.07 -18.69 -6.94
C VAL A 35 -3.35 -20.03 -7.64
N LYS A 36 -4.63 -20.42 -7.66
CA LYS A 36 -5.21 -21.43 -8.57
C LYS A 36 -6.24 -20.72 -9.47
N TRP A 37 -6.11 -20.89 -10.78
CA TRP A 37 -6.78 -20.06 -11.79
C TRP A 37 -8.32 -20.09 -11.74
N SER A 38 -8.94 -21.21 -11.33
CA SER A 38 -10.40 -21.41 -11.38
C SER A 38 -11.23 -20.58 -10.38
N SER A 39 -10.61 -20.11 -9.29
CA SER A 39 -11.26 -19.31 -8.24
C SER A 39 -11.10 -17.80 -8.42
N PHE A 40 -10.17 -17.38 -9.29
CA PHE A 40 -9.71 -15.99 -9.48
C PHE A 40 -10.85 -14.99 -9.78
N ARG A 41 -11.85 -15.45 -10.54
CA ARG A 41 -13.09 -14.73 -10.91
C ARG A 41 -13.88 -14.16 -9.72
N PHE A 42 -13.91 -14.84 -8.56
CA PHE A 42 -14.79 -14.47 -7.45
C PHE A 42 -14.23 -13.36 -6.54
N LEU A 43 -12.94 -13.04 -6.64
CA LEU A 43 -12.33 -11.91 -5.92
C LEU A 43 -12.13 -10.69 -6.82
N ILE A 44 -11.75 -10.91 -8.08
CA ILE A 44 -11.53 -9.82 -9.02
C ILE A 44 -12.83 -9.13 -9.43
N LEU A 45 -13.94 -9.86 -9.63
CA LEU A 45 -15.20 -9.19 -10.01
C LEU A 45 -15.71 -8.24 -8.90
N PRO A 46 -15.76 -8.61 -7.60
CA PRO A 46 -16.07 -7.66 -6.53
C PRO A 46 -15.09 -6.49 -6.40
N VAL A 47 -13.78 -6.71 -6.59
CA VAL A 47 -12.80 -5.61 -6.52
C VAL A 47 -12.95 -4.67 -7.70
N ILE A 48 -13.14 -5.18 -8.93
CA ILE A 48 -13.43 -4.37 -10.12
C ILE A 48 -14.72 -3.58 -9.91
N THR A 49 -15.83 -4.23 -9.53
CA THR A 49 -17.13 -3.54 -9.42
C THR A 49 -17.10 -2.52 -8.29
N LEU A 50 -16.45 -2.82 -7.16
CA LEU A 50 -16.22 -1.83 -6.10
C LEU A 50 -15.43 -0.62 -6.62
N PHE A 51 -14.34 -0.83 -7.37
CA PHE A 51 -13.53 0.25 -7.95
C PHE A 51 -14.30 1.05 -9.01
N MET A 52 -15.08 0.39 -9.87
CA MET A 52 -15.94 1.01 -10.88
C MET A 52 -17.08 1.83 -10.24
N ILE A 53 -17.71 1.33 -9.18
CA ILE A 53 -18.77 2.03 -8.43
C ILE A 53 -18.19 3.24 -7.68
N ILE A 54 -17.05 3.07 -7.04
CA ILE A 54 -16.33 4.14 -6.32
C ILE A 54 -15.96 5.27 -7.28
N GLN A 55 -15.42 4.95 -8.45
CA GLN A 55 -15.11 5.95 -9.46
C GLN A 55 -16.35 6.53 -10.14
N SER A 56 -17.40 5.75 -10.41
CA SER A 56 -18.62 6.27 -11.06
C SER A 56 -19.39 7.26 -10.18
N LEU A 57 -19.34 7.09 -8.86
CA LEU A 57 -19.88 8.02 -7.86
C LEU A 57 -19.00 9.28 -7.64
N GLY A 58 -17.83 9.38 -8.29
CA GLY A 58 -16.94 10.53 -8.17
C GLY A 58 -17.31 11.65 -9.13
N SER A 59 -17.77 12.79 -8.60
CA SER A 59 -17.97 14.04 -9.35
C SER A 59 -16.77 14.96 -9.17
N SER A 60 -15.99 15.15 -10.23
CA SER A 60 -14.81 16.02 -10.28
C SER A 60 -15.17 17.49 -10.04
N GLY A 61 -14.53 18.11 -9.05
CA GLY A 61 -14.77 19.51 -8.69
C GLY A 61 -14.45 20.51 -9.80
N ASP A 62 -15.26 21.58 -9.89
CA ASP A 62 -15.40 22.40 -11.09
C ASP A 62 -14.34 23.54 -11.21
N LYS A 63 -13.05 23.18 -11.29
CA LYS A 63 -11.94 24.14 -11.48
C LYS A 63 -10.86 23.61 -12.43
N LYS A 64 -10.75 24.25 -13.61
CA LYS A 64 -9.74 23.98 -14.66
C LYS A 64 -9.63 22.50 -15.09
N TYR A 65 -10.71 21.74 -14.96
CA TYR A 65 -10.90 20.35 -15.44
C TYR A 65 -9.95 19.26 -14.90
N GLY A 66 -8.84 19.62 -14.26
CA GLY A 66 -7.91 18.72 -13.56
C GLY A 66 -7.12 17.76 -14.46
N ASP A 67 -6.44 16.80 -13.83
CA ASP A 67 -5.60 15.79 -14.51
C ASP A 67 -6.36 14.99 -15.57
N PHE A 68 -7.69 14.87 -15.42
CA PHE A 68 -8.60 14.28 -16.41
C PHE A 68 -8.50 14.98 -17.78
N GLU A 69 -8.48 16.31 -17.80
CA GLU A 69 -8.32 17.11 -19.01
C GLU A 69 -6.90 17.05 -19.54
N ALA A 70 -5.88 17.00 -18.67
CA ALA A 70 -4.51 16.78 -19.12
C ALA A 70 -4.40 15.44 -19.88
N GLN A 71 -4.91 14.34 -19.31
CA GLN A 71 -4.91 13.04 -20.01
C GLN A 71 -5.74 13.08 -21.31
N ARG A 72 -6.91 13.75 -21.31
CA ARG A 72 -7.76 13.89 -22.52
C ARG A 72 -7.07 14.70 -23.61
N HIS A 73 -6.46 15.83 -23.26
CA HIS A 73 -5.73 16.69 -24.18
C HIS A 73 -4.47 16.01 -24.73
N TRP A 74 -3.76 15.20 -23.92
CA TRP A 74 -2.65 14.38 -24.42
C TRP A 74 -3.11 13.36 -25.47
N MET A 75 -4.31 12.77 -25.34
CA MET A 75 -4.88 11.90 -26.38
C MET A 75 -5.28 12.68 -27.64
N GLU A 76 -5.76 13.92 -27.51
CA GLU A 76 -6.07 14.85 -28.61
C GLU A 76 -4.84 15.27 -29.41
N ILE A 77 -3.79 15.79 -28.75
CA ILE A 77 -2.59 16.31 -29.43
C ILE A 77 -1.75 15.17 -30.03
N THR A 78 -1.62 14.03 -29.35
CA THR A 78 -0.84 12.90 -29.90
C THR A 78 -1.53 12.27 -31.11
N LEU A 79 -2.87 12.30 -31.15
CA LEU A 79 -3.70 11.79 -32.25
C LEU A 79 -3.60 12.64 -33.54
N HIS A 80 -3.50 13.97 -33.40
CA HIS A 80 -3.59 14.93 -34.51
C HIS A 80 -2.25 15.53 -34.95
N LEU A 81 -1.27 15.69 -34.05
CA LEU A 81 -0.02 16.38 -34.34
C LEU A 81 1.11 15.41 -34.73
N PRO A 82 2.07 15.84 -35.57
CA PRO A 82 3.31 15.13 -35.80
C PRO A 82 4.09 14.86 -34.49
N ILE A 83 4.75 13.70 -34.39
CA ILE A 83 5.50 13.28 -33.18
C ILE A 83 6.52 14.34 -32.70
N LYS A 84 7.12 15.08 -33.65
CA LYS A 84 8.09 16.15 -33.37
C LYS A 84 7.48 17.38 -32.66
N GLU A 85 6.15 17.49 -32.60
CA GLU A 85 5.41 18.64 -32.03
C GLU A 85 4.73 18.29 -30.68
N TRP A 86 4.61 17.01 -30.31
CA TRP A 86 3.89 16.54 -29.11
C TRP A 86 4.30 17.19 -27.77
N TYR A 87 5.55 17.68 -27.66
CA TYR A 87 6.12 18.32 -26.46
C TYR A 87 6.28 19.84 -26.60
N PHE A 88 5.97 20.40 -27.77
CA PHE A 88 6.22 21.82 -28.10
C PHE A 88 4.95 22.57 -28.49
N HIS A 89 3.84 21.85 -28.72
CA HIS A 89 2.54 22.44 -28.97
C HIS A 89 1.94 23.03 -27.68
N ASN A 90 1.43 24.27 -27.79
CA ASN A 90 0.59 24.99 -26.83
C ASN A 90 0.87 24.72 -25.33
N ALA A 91 2.05 25.11 -24.85
CA ALA A 91 2.45 24.93 -23.45
C ALA A 91 1.55 25.65 -22.42
N GLU A 92 0.61 26.51 -22.83
CA GLU A 92 -0.35 27.18 -21.94
C GLU A 92 -1.55 26.31 -21.55
N TRP A 93 -1.84 25.24 -22.31
CA TRP A 93 -2.96 24.33 -22.07
C TRP A 93 -2.50 22.87 -21.92
N TRP A 94 -2.14 22.47 -20.70
CA TRP A 94 -1.85 21.08 -20.33
C TRP A 94 -0.87 20.33 -21.25
N GLY A 95 0.24 20.98 -21.62
CA GLY A 95 1.32 20.37 -22.41
C GLY A 95 1.83 19.03 -21.84
N LEU A 96 2.39 18.19 -22.70
CA LEU A 96 2.78 16.82 -22.36
C LEU A 96 4.12 16.79 -21.61
N ASP A 97 4.09 16.44 -20.32
CA ASP A 97 5.25 16.45 -19.42
C ASP A 97 5.85 15.06 -19.13
N TYR A 98 5.11 13.99 -19.40
CA TYR A 98 5.55 12.61 -19.17
C TYR A 98 6.43 12.05 -20.30
N PRO A 99 7.33 11.07 -20.02
CA PRO A 99 8.21 10.48 -21.04
C PRO A 99 7.48 9.80 -22.22
N PRO A 100 8.15 9.56 -23.37
CA PRO A 100 7.52 9.08 -24.61
C PRO A 100 6.63 7.85 -24.53
N LEU A 101 6.87 6.94 -23.57
CA LEU A 101 5.99 5.78 -23.35
C LEU A 101 4.55 6.21 -23.01
N SER A 102 4.38 7.27 -22.22
CA SER A 102 3.05 7.83 -21.90
C SER A 102 2.42 8.50 -23.10
N ALA A 103 3.20 9.25 -23.91
CA ALA A 103 2.69 9.85 -25.15
C ALA A 103 2.21 8.78 -26.16
N TYR A 104 2.94 7.67 -26.32
CA TYR A 104 2.49 6.55 -27.14
C TYR A 104 1.26 5.82 -26.57
N LEU A 105 1.12 5.76 -25.25
CA LEU A 105 -0.08 5.20 -24.61
C LEU A 105 -1.30 6.11 -24.84
N SER A 106 -1.14 7.43 -24.72
CA SER A 106 -2.15 8.42 -25.08
C SER A 106 -2.51 8.37 -26.57
N TYR A 107 -1.54 8.15 -27.46
CA TYR A 107 -1.81 7.96 -28.89
C TYR A 107 -2.66 6.71 -29.16
N ILE A 108 -2.33 5.58 -28.53
CA ILE A 108 -3.06 4.32 -28.68
C ILE A 108 -4.51 4.46 -28.19
N TYR A 109 -4.71 5.03 -27.00
CA TYR A 109 -6.07 5.27 -26.51
C TYR A 109 -6.79 6.35 -27.33
N GLY A 110 -6.16 7.46 -27.68
CA GLY A 110 -6.73 8.48 -28.56
C GLY A 110 -7.23 7.91 -29.89
N LYS A 111 -6.47 7.00 -30.53
CA LYS A 111 -6.93 6.28 -31.74
C LYS A 111 -8.14 5.38 -31.47
N ILE A 112 -8.17 4.63 -30.37
CA ILE A 112 -9.30 3.76 -30.00
C ILE A 112 -10.55 4.59 -29.66
N GLY A 113 -10.39 5.67 -28.90
CA GLY A 113 -11.49 6.54 -28.48
C GLY A 113 -12.06 7.36 -29.64
N HIS A 114 -11.23 7.87 -30.54
CA HIS A 114 -11.65 8.56 -31.76
C HIS A 114 -12.40 7.63 -32.73
N PHE A 115 -12.12 6.32 -32.73
CA PHE A 115 -12.92 5.34 -33.47
C PHE A 115 -14.34 5.13 -32.87
N ILE A 116 -14.54 5.46 -31.59
CA ILE A 116 -15.84 5.36 -30.89
C ILE A 116 -16.63 6.67 -31.05
N GLU A 117 -16.03 7.81 -30.74
CA GLU A 117 -16.61 9.15 -30.93
C GLU A 117 -15.48 10.17 -31.20
N PRO A 118 -15.28 10.59 -32.47
CA PRO A 118 -14.25 11.56 -32.85
C PRO A 118 -14.25 12.85 -32.03
N LYS A 119 -15.41 13.33 -31.58
CA LYS A 119 -15.56 14.61 -30.86
C LYS A 119 -14.86 14.66 -29.50
N TRP A 120 -14.54 13.51 -28.89
CA TRP A 120 -13.86 13.47 -27.59
C TRP A 120 -12.43 14.03 -27.61
N PHE A 121 -11.80 14.02 -28.79
CA PHE A 121 -10.38 14.35 -28.98
C PHE A 121 -10.17 15.31 -30.16
N ALA A 122 -11.21 15.98 -30.63
CA ALA A 122 -11.14 16.92 -31.75
C ALA A 122 -10.28 18.15 -31.40
N LEU A 123 -9.22 18.38 -32.18
CA LEU A 123 -8.20 19.39 -31.91
C LEU A 123 -8.81 20.80 -31.71
N ASP A 124 -8.32 21.52 -30.68
CA ASP A 124 -8.69 22.89 -30.27
C ASP A 124 -10.18 23.09 -29.92
N THR A 125 -11.00 22.06 -30.05
CA THR A 125 -12.47 22.14 -30.01
C THR A 125 -13.08 21.19 -28.97
N SER A 126 -12.32 20.21 -28.49
CA SER A 126 -12.71 19.27 -27.43
C SER A 126 -12.20 19.67 -26.03
N HIS A 127 -11.56 20.83 -25.90
CA HIS A 127 -11.04 21.37 -24.64
C HIS A 127 -12.13 21.45 -23.56
N GLY A 128 -11.86 20.84 -22.40
CA GLY A 128 -12.77 20.81 -21.25
C GLY A 128 -13.97 19.86 -21.37
N LEU A 129 -14.02 18.98 -22.38
CA LEU A 129 -15.17 18.10 -22.60
C LEU A 129 -15.32 17.07 -21.47
N GLN A 130 -16.48 17.07 -20.82
CA GLN A 130 -16.76 16.27 -19.62
C GLN A 130 -18.04 15.41 -19.72
N THR A 131 -18.37 14.92 -20.92
CA THR A 131 -19.50 14.00 -21.14
C THR A 131 -19.35 12.70 -20.33
N GLN A 132 -20.49 12.09 -19.97
CA GLN A 132 -20.49 10.88 -19.14
C GLN A 132 -19.84 9.69 -19.86
N ASP A 133 -20.01 9.58 -21.18
CA ASP A 133 -19.44 8.51 -21.99
C ASP A 133 -17.92 8.63 -22.12
N LEU A 134 -17.40 9.86 -22.23
CA LEU A 134 -15.96 10.13 -22.18
C LEU A 134 -15.40 9.83 -20.78
N LYS A 135 -16.10 10.23 -19.71
CA LYS A 135 -15.73 9.88 -18.33
C LYS A 135 -15.70 8.36 -18.10
N PHE A 136 -16.65 7.63 -18.69
CA PHE A 136 -16.66 6.16 -18.68
C PHE A 136 -15.49 5.59 -19.49
N TYR A 137 -15.26 6.06 -20.71
CA TYR A 137 -14.16 5.65 -21.57
C TYR A 137 -12.80 5.81 -20.88
N MET A 138 -12.50 7.00 -20.36
CA MET A 138 -11.23 7.30 -19.68
C MET A 138 -11.01 6.38 -18.47
N ARG A 139 -12.07 6.14 -17.66
CA ARG A 139 -12.01 5.18 -16.53
C ARG A 139 -11.72 3.74 -17.00
N MET A 140 -12.25 3.33 -18.15
CA MET A 140 -11.95 2.00 -18.72
C MET A 140 -10.52 1.89 -19.26
N THR A 141 -9.93 2.96 -19.80
CA THR A 141 -8.50 2.93 -20.24
C THR A 141 -7.57 2.61 -19.08
N VAL A 142 -7.76 3.27 -17.92
CA VAL A 142 -6.99 3.02 -16.69
C VAL A 142 -7.14 1.56 -16.22
N ILE A 143 -8.38 1.07 -16.14
CA ILE A 143 -8.65 -0.31 -15.71
C ILE A 143 -7.99 -1.33 -16.67
N VAL A 144 -8.03 -1.10 -17.98
CA VAL A 144 -7.35 -1.96 -18.96
C VAL A 144 -5.82 -1.93 -18.79
N CYS A 145 -5.22 -0.76 -18.52
CA CYS A 145 -3.80 -0.66 -18.17
C CYS A 145 -3.44 -1.49 -16.93
N ASP A 146 -4.22 -1.39 -15.85
CA ASP A 146 -3.98 -2.17 -14.63
C ASP A 146 -4.04 -3.68 -14.89
N PHE A 147 -4.99 -4.14 -15.71
CA PHE A 147 -5.12 -5.57 -16.06
C PHE A 147 -4.02 -6.10 -16.97
N ILE A 148 -3.43 -5.26 -17.83
CA ILE A 148 -2.33 -5.65 -18.72
C ILE A 148 -0.97 -5.55 -18.01
N ILE A 149 -0.77 -4.55 -17.15
CA ILE A 149 0.54 -4.21 -16.58
C ILE A 149 0.63 -4.62 -15.11
N TYR A 150 -0.23 -4.05 -14.25
CA TYR A 150 -0.09 -4.15 -12.79
C TYR A 150 -0.41 -5.56 -12.27
N PHE A 151 -1.60 -6.09 -12.57
CA PHE A 151 -2.01 -7.41 -12.08
C PHE A 151 -1.03 -8.53 -12.52
N PRO A 152 -0.61 -8.65 -13.79
CA PRO A 152 0.34 -9.69 -14.20
C PRO A 152 1.72 -9.54 -13.54
N ALA A 153 2.19 -8.32 -13.32
CA ALA A 153 3.46 -8.06 -12.61
C ALA A 153 3.40 -8.54 -11.16
N VAL A 154 2.37 -8.15 -10.40
CA VAL A 154 2.17 -8.57 -9.00
C VAL A 154 2.04 -10.09 -8.89
N ILE A 155 1.24 -10.72 -9.75
CA ILE A 155 1.06 -12.19 -9.77
C ILE A 155 2.38 -12.90 -10.09
N ARG A 156 3.15 -12.40 -11.07
CA ARG A 156 4.45 -12.97 -11.43
C ARG A 156 5.46 -12.83 -10.29
N PHE A 157 5.51 -11.66 -9.65
CA PHE A 157 6.36 -11.39 -8.49
C PHE A 157 6.05 -12.35 -7.33
N VAL A 158 4.79 -12.42 -6.88
CA VAL A 158 4.39 -13.29 -5.75
C VAL A 158 4.68 -14.77 -6.06
N ARG A 159 4.43 -15.23 -7.29
CA ARG A 159 4.71 -16.61 -7.71
C ARG A 159 6.21 -16.92 -7.81
N TYR A 160 7.02 -15.95 -8.24
CA TYR A 160 8.47 -16.09 -8.32
C TYR A 160 9.11 -16.07 -6.93
N TRP A 161 8.73 -15.13 -6.07
CA TRP A 161 9.13 -15.04 -4.67
C TRP A 161 8.82 -16.33 -3.90
N ARG A 162 7.64 -16.92 -4.09
CA ARG A 162 7.28 -18.23 -3.51
C ARG A 162 8.10 -19.40 -4.05
N ARG A 163 8.57 -19.33 -5.32
CA ARG A 163 9.44 -20.36 -5.92
C ARG A 163 10.88 -20.28 -5.43
N LEU A 164 11.41 -19.07 -5.21
CA LEU A 164 12.75 -18.87 -4.62
C LEU A 164 12.81 -19.38 -3.17
N LYS A 165 11.71 -19.28 -2.41
CA LYS A 165 11.57 -19.82 -1.04
C LYS A 165 11.17 -21.29 -1.03
N GLY A 166 11.93 -22.15 -1.69
CA GLY A 166 11.72 -23.59 -1.73
C GLY A 166 12.03 -24.29 -0.40
N GLY A 167 11.12 -24.19 0.59
CA GLY A 167 11.22 -24.91 1.87
C GLY A 167 10.45 -24.22 3.02
N ASN A 168 10.06 -25.00 4.04
CA ASN A 168 9.19 -24.55 5.13
C ASN A 168 9.89 -23.66 6.20
N THR A 169 10.83 -22.79 5.81
CA THR A 169 11.45 -21.81 6.73
C THR A 169 11.72 -20.48 6.01
N LEU A 170 11.37 -19.36 6.65
CA LEU A 170 11.36 -18.05 6.02
C LEU A 170 12.55 -17.16 6.45
N ASN A 171 13.53 -17.01 5.55
CA ASN A 171 14.49 -15.90 5.57
C ASN A 171 14.30 -15.00 4.33
N SER A 172 15.07 -13.90 4.21
CA SER A 172 14.71 -12.74 3.36
C SER A 172 15.92 -12.02 2.72
N VAL A 173 15.75 -11.57 1.46
CA VAL A 173 16.66 -10.67 0.68
C VAL A 173 15.79 -9.67 -0.13
N HIS A 174 16.33 -8.59 -0.72
CA HIS A 174 15.58 -7.40 -1.26
C HIS A 174 15.40 -7.43 -2.81
N GLU A 175 15.02 -6.43 -3.64
CA GLU A 175 14.79 -4.94 -3.61
C GLU A 175 14.03 -4.56 -4.94
N LYS A 176 13.72 -3.36 -5.51
CA LYS A 176 13.97 -1.89 -5.41
C LYS A 176 12.72 -1.08 -5.94
N SER A 177 12.84 0.26 -6.06
CA SER A 177 12.25 1.17 -7.10
C SER A 177 11.03 2.07 -6.78
N ILE A 178 11.02 3.29 -7.35
CA ILE A 178 10.92 4.51 -6.52
C ILE A 178 9.54 5.12 -6.20
N LEU A 179 8.44 4.46 -6.54
CA LEU A 179 7.19 4.55 -5.76
C LEU A 179 7.35 3.73 -4.44
N LEU A 180 8.46 4.01 -3.74
CA LEU A 180 9.25 3.06 -2.95
C LEU A 180 8.72 2.76 -1.53
N PRO A 181 8.02 3.68 -0.83
CA PRO A 181 7.47 3.32 0.47
C PRO A 181 6.32 2.32 0.30
N LEU A 182 5.24 2.70 -0.40
CA LEU A 182 3.97 1.96 -0.35
C LEU A 182 3.95 0.66 -1.16
N MET A 183 4.58 0.58 -2.36
CA MET A 183 4.59 -0.68 -3.11
C MET A 183 5.51 -1.75 -2.45
N PRO A 184 6.80 -1.47 -2.18
CA PRO A 184 7.62 -2.34 -1.35
C PRO A 184 7.05 -2.64 0.05
N ALA A 185 6.39 -1.69 0.74
CA ALA A 185 5.75 -1.98 2.02
C ALA A 185 4.54 -2.91 1.87
N THR A 186 3.62 -2.67 0.92
CA THR A 186 2.49 -3.59 0.66
C THR A 186 2.97 -4.99 0.25
N ILE A 187 4.08 -5.10 -0.47
CA ILE A 187 4.76 -6.37 -0.75
C ILE A 187 5.19 -7.10 0.54
N LEU A 188 5.57 -6.40 1.62
CA LEU A 188 5.89 -7.02 2.91
C LEU A 188 4.67 -7.64 3.62
N LEU A 189 3.43 -7.39 3.17
CA LEU A 189 2.24 -8.13 3.64
C LEU A 189 2.28 -9.61 3.23
N ALA A 190 3.07 -9.96 2.21
CA ALA A 190 3.39 -11.34 1.87
C ALA A 190 4.49 -11.96 2.78
N THR A 191 4.83 -11.32 3.91
CA THR A 191 5.64 -11.92 4.98
C THR A 191 4.75 -12.28 6.18
N PRO A 192 4.88 -13.48 6.78
CA PRO A 192 4.03 -13.93 7.91
C PRO A 192 4.44 -13.29 9.26
N ASN A 193 5.20 -12.19 9.23
CA ASN A 193 5.58 -11.49 10.44
C ASN A 193 4.52 -10.43 10.77
N ARG A 194 3.66 -10.72 11.76
CA ARG A 194 2.54 -9.84 12.13
C ARG A 194 2.98 -8.44 12.58
N ASN A 195 4.14 -8.29 13.24
CA ASN A 195 4.72 -6.97 13.57
C ASN A 195 5.00 -6.19 12.27
N THR A 196 5.65 -6.80 11.27
CA THR A 196 5.82 -6.21 9.93
C THR A 196 4.47 -5.83 9.30
N LYS A 197 3.47 -6.72 9.31
CA LYS A 197 2.14 -6.43 8.70
C LYS A 197 1.44 -5.26 9.38
N ALA A 198 1.48 -5.17 10.71
CA ALA A 198 0.90 -4.07 11.46
C ALA A 198 1.57 -2.73 11.09
N TRP A 199 2.90 -2.68 11.05
CA TRP A 199 3.66 -1.49 10.66
C TRP A 199 3.38 -1.04 9.21
N VAL A 200 3.22 -1.99 8.27
CA VAL A 200 2.81 -1.69 6.88
C VAL A 200 1.38 -1.17 6.81
N SER A 201 0.43 -1.81 7.50
CA SER A 201 -0.97 -1.39 7.47
C SER A 201 -1.17 0.01 8.06
N TRP A 202 -0.45 0.30 9.15
CA TRP A 202 -0.38 1.62 9.75
C TRP A 202 0.18 2.66 8.76
N LEU A 203 1.31 2.37 8.09
CA LEU A 203 1.84 3.25 7.03
C LEU A 203 0.81 3.50 5.92
N ASN A 204 0.14 2.45 5.43
CA ASN A 204 -0.87 2.58 4.37
C ASN A 204 -2.05 3.45 4.82
N THR A 205 -2.49 3.30 6.07
CA THR A 205 -3.57 4.11 6.67
C THR A 205 -3.16 5.59 6.76
N PHE A 206 -1.93 5.90 7.17
CA PHE A 206 -1.41 7.28 7.22
C PHE A 206 -1.03 7.86 5.85
N GLY A 207 -0.71 7.01 4.87
CA GLY A 207 -0.62 7.35 3.46
C GLY A 207 -1.98 7.81 2.92
N THR A 208 -3.02 7.00 3.08
CA THR A 208 -4.39 7.37 2.71
C THR A 208 -4.86 8.63 3.43
N PHE A 209 -4.62 8.76 4.74
CA PHE A 209 -4.91 9.98 5.50
C PHE A 209 -4.21 11.23 4.95
N SER A 210 -2.96 11.16 4.49
CA SER A 210 -2.27 12.32 3.91
C SER A 210 -2.92 12.86 2.63
N MET A 211 -3.72 12.03 1.94
CA MET A 211 -4.47 12.43 0.74
C MET A 211 -5.86 13.01 1.05
N TRP A 212 -6.31 13.03 2.32
CA TRP A 212 -7.64 13.52 2.70
C TRP A 212 -7.94 14.95 2.20
N PRO A 213 -7.05 15.97 2.31
CA PRO A 213 -7.35 17.31 1.82
C PRO A 213 -7.59 17.38 0.31
N LEU A 214 -6.90 16.54 -0.47
CA LEU A 214 -7.07 16.40 -1.91
C LEU A 214 -8.41 15.72 -2.24
N LEU A 215 -8.66 14.55 -1.65
CA LEU A 215 -9.88 13.78 -1.88
C LEU A 215 -11.14 14.54 -1.42
N LYS A 216 -11.03 15.36 -0.36
CA LYS A 216 -12.09 16.28 0.10
C LYS A 216 -12.37 17.40 -0.89
N ARG A 217 -11.34 18.02 -1.47
CA ARG A 217 -11.46 19.04 -2.52
C ARG A 217 -12.15 18.48 -3.77
N ASP A 218 -11.84 17.22 -4.09
CA ASP A 218 -12.28 16.56 -5.32
C ASP A 218 -13.59 15.76 -5.14
N GLY A 219 -14.28 15.92 -4.00
CA GLY A 219 -15.61 15.35 -3.72
C GLY A 219 -15.64 13.88 -3.30
N LEU A 220 -14.48 13.23 -3.16
CA LEU A 220 -14.33 11.77 -2.99
C LEU A 220 -14.41 11.29 -1.52
N LEU A 221 -15.23 11.97 -0.70
CA LEU A 221 -15.33 11.71 0.74
C LEU A 221 -15.89 10.32 1.08
N LEU A 222 -16.94 9.90 0.37
CA LEU A 222 -17.56 8.57 0.58
C LEU A 222 -16.60 7.46 0.16
N GLN A 223 -15.92 7.65 -0.97
CA GLN A 223 -14.91 6.76 -1.52
C GLN A 223 -13.74 6.56 -0.55
N TYR A 224 -13.22 7.65 0.03
CA TYR A 224 -12.17 7.63 1.05
C TYR A 224 -12.57 6.77 2.26
N VAL A 225 -13.71 7.06 2.89
CA VAL A 225 -14.16 6.35 4.11
C VAL A 225 -14.43 4.87 3.81
N ALA A 226 -15.13 4.57 2.71
CA ALA A 226 -15.46 3.20 2.34
C ALA A 226 -14.22 2.34 2.08
N LEU A 227 -13.24 2.86 1.32
CA LEU A 227 -11.98 2.15 1.05
C LEU A 227 -11.13 1.97 2.31
N LEU A 228 -11.09 2.98 3.20
CA LEU A 228 -10.29 2.89 4.42
C LEU A 228 -10.84 1.85 5.39
N ILE A 229 -12.18 1.79 5.57
CA ILE A 229 -12.84 0.76 6.36
C ILE A 229 -12.65 -0.63 5.72
N TYR A 230 -12.85 -0.75 4.40
CA TYR A 230 -12.66 -2.01 3.68
C TYR A 230 -11.23 -2.53 3.77
N TRP A 231 -10.23 -1.65 3.64
CA TRP A 231 -8.80 -1.97 3.83
C TRP A 231 -8.52 -2.54 5.21
N LEU A 232 -8.95 -1.83 6.26
CA LEU A 232 -8.74 -2.25 7.65
C LEU A 232 -9.47 -3.55 7.98
N TRP A 233 -10.66 -3.77 7.40
CA TRP A 233 -11.43 -5.00 7.54
C TRP A 233 -10.77 -6.19 6.85
N LEU A 234 -10.45 -6.06 5.54
CA LEU A 234 -9.89 -7.14 4.70
C LEU A 234 -8.59 -7.69 5.29
N GLY A 235 -7.76 -6.82 5.86
CA GLY A 235 -6.50 -7.17 6.49
C GLY A 235 -6.58 -7.57 7.96
N GLY A 236 -7.75 -7.53 8.60
CA GLY A 236 -7.89 -7.83 10.03
C GLY A 236 -7.27 -6.77 10.96
N PHE A 237 -7.11 -5.54 10.48
CA PHE A 237 -6.39 -4.46 11.15
C PHE A 237 -7.26 -3.53 11.99
N LEU A 238 -8.60 -3.61 11.87
CA LEU A 238 -9.55 -2.86 12.71
C LEU A 238 -9.28 -3.02 14.21
N PHE A 239 -8.85 -4.21 14.63
CA PHE A 239 -8.50 -4.52 16.02
C PHE A 239 -7.20 -5.33 16.02
N HIS A 240 -6.05 -4.67 16.21
CA HIS A 240 -4.77 -5.37 16.37
C HIS A 240 -4.85 -6.34 17.58
N PRO A 241 -4.62 -7.66 17.43
CA PRO A 241 -4.72 -8.60 18.55
C PRO A 241 -3.72 -8.25 19.66
N PRO A 242 -4.12 -8.29 20.95
CA PRO A 242 -3.21 -8.06 22.07
C PRO A 242 -1.94 -8.91 21.98
N GLY A 243 -0.77 -8.29 22.15
CA GLY A 243 0.53 -8.94 22.03
C GLY A 243 1.13 -9.01 20.62
N THR A 244 0.45 -8.51 19.57
CA THR A 244 1.00 -8.43 18.19
C THR A 244 2.14 -7.40 18.05
N LEU A 245 2.19 -6.43 18.96
CA LEU A 245 3.13 -5.32 19.02
C LEU A 245 3.69 -5.20 20.44
N GLY A 246 4.89 -4.65 20.60
CA GLY A 246 5.39 -4.22 21.90
C GLY A 246 4.64 -2.98 22.41
N SER A 247 4.67 -2.73 23.72
CA SER A 247 3.91 -1.64 24.35
C SER A 247 4.19 -0.25 23.76
N PHE A 248 5.42 -0.03 23.28
CA PHE A 248 5.82 1.21 22.61
C PHE A 248 5.21 1.33 21.20
N GLU A 249 5.28 0.27 20.38
CA GLU A 249 4.65 0.28 19.06
C GLU A 249 3.11 0.35 19.16
N THR A 250 2.50 -0.33 20.14
CA THR A 250 1.06 -0.19 20.43
C THR A 250 0.69 1.26 20.78
N PHE A 251 1.47 1.93 21.63
CA PHE A 251 1.24 3.33 21.98
C PHE A 251 1.32 4.25 20.75
N ILE A 252 2.34 4.09 19.91
CA ILE A 252 2.49 4.84 18.65
C ILE A 252 1.28 4.60 17.73
N HIS A 253 0.91 3.35 17.48
CA HIS A 253 -0.18 3.02 16.57
C HIS A 253 -1.52 3.57 17.07
N MET A 254 -1.89 3.27 18.31
CA MET A 254 -3.17 3.68 18.88
C MET A 254 -3.26 5.19 19.08
N GLY A 255 -2.21 5.84 19.57
CA GLY A 255 -2.15 7.30 19.72
C GLY A 255 -2.31 8.01 18.37
N SER A 256 -1.65 7.51 17.32
CA SER A 256 -1.79 8.07 15.97
C SER A 256 -3.20 7.88 15.42
N TYR A 257 -3.82 6.70 15.60
CA TYR A 257 -5.20 6.47 15.16
C TYR A 257 -6.22 7.36 15.91
N VAL A 258 -6.03 7.59 17.22
CA VAL A 258 -6.86 8.53 17.98
C VAL A 258 -6.71 9.95 17.46
N LEU A 259 -5.49 10.41 17.16
CA LEU A 259 -5.25 11.72 16.56
C LEU A 259 -5.84 11.84 15.14
N LEU A 260 -5.77 10.78 14.33
CA LEU A 260 -6.41 10.73 13.00
C LEU A 260 -7.93 10.92 13.12
N VAL A 261 -8.60 10.20 14.03
CA VAL A 261 -10.05 10.34 14.24
C VAL A 261 -10.39 11.72 14.80
N LEU A 262 -9.59 12.23 15.75
CA LEU A 262 -9.77 13.56 16.33
C LEU A 262 -9.65 14.68 15.29
N ILE A 263 -8.68 14.61 14.37
CA ILE A 263 -8.52 15.62 13.30
C ILE A 263 -9.73 15.62 12.37
N HIS A 264 -10.24 14.46 11.93
CA HIS A 264 -11.45 14.39 11.09
C HIS A 264 -12.68 14.96 11.81
N LEU A 265 -12.87 14.61 13.09
CA LEU A 265 -14.00 15.11 13.90
C LEU A 265 -13.92 16.62 14.11
N LEU A 266 -12.74 17.15 14.46
CA LEU A 266 -12.54 18.59 14.64
C LEU A 266 -12.71 19.35 13.32
N GLU A 267 -12.18 18.84 12.20
CA GLU A 267 -12.38 19.46 10.88
C GLU A 267 -13.85 19.43 10.40
N ALA A 268 -14.61 18.42 10.80
CA ALA A 268 -16.03 18.31 10.48
C ALA A 268 -16.94 19.19 11.37
N LEU A 269 -16.54 19.45 12.62
CA LEU A 269 -17.36 20.15 13.62
C LEU A 269 -16.92 21.60 13.87
N VAL A 270 -15.67 21.97 13.57
CA VAL A 270 -15.07 23.27 13.93
C VAL A 270 -14.53 23.96 12.67
N PRO A 271 -15.11 25.10 12.24
CA PRO A 271 -14.59 25.85 11.11
C PRO A 271 -13.18 26.38 11.42
N PRO A 272 -12.25 26.43 10.45
CA PRO A 272 -10.90 26.91 10.68
C PRO A 272 -10.94 28.39 11.12
N PRO A 273 -10.20 28.79 12.18
CA PRO A 273 -10.14 30.18 12.62
C PRO A 273 -9.65 31.11 11.50
N GLN A 274 -10.20 32.32 11.38
CA GLN A 274 -9.84 33.28 10.32
C GLN A 274 -8.32 33.58 10.25
N ARG A 275 -7.61 33.52 11.38
CA ARG A 275 -6.14 33.69 11.47
C ARG A 275 -5.36 32.50 10.89
N PHE A 276 -5.97 31.32 10.83
CA PHE A 276 -5.35 30.06 10.42
C PHE A 276 -6.28 29.25 9.48
N PRO A 277 -6.58 29.76 8.27
CA PRO A 277 -7.57 29.15 7.36
C PRO A 277 -7.22 27.71 6.91
N HIS A 278 -5.95 27.31 7.05
CA HIS A 278 -5.45 25.98 6.67
C HIS A 278 -5.09 25.09 7.88
N LEU A 279 -5.58 25.42 9.09
CA LEU A 279 -5.24 24.72 10.34
C LEU A 279 -5.38 23.18 10.24
N TRP A 280 -6.50 22.69 9.70
CA TRP A 280 -6.77 21.26 9.59
C TRP A 280 -5.88 20.55 8.56
N VAL A 281 -5.52 21.24 7.46
CA VAL A 281 -4.56 20.74 6.47
C VAL A 281 -3.16 20.62 7.08
N LEU A 282 -2.74 21.62 7.88
CA LEU A 282 -1.48 21.59 8.60
C LEU A 282 -1.45 20.50 9.68
N ALA A 283 -2.55 20.26 10.39
CA ALA A 283 -2.67 19.19 11.39
C ALA A 283 -2.56 17.79 10.75
N ASN A 284 -3.26 17.58 9.63
CA ASN A 284 -3.15 16.36 8.81
C ASN A 284 -1.70 16.14 8.34
N MET A 285 -1.09 17.15 7.72
CA MET A 285 0.29 17.11 7.22
C MET A 285 1.30 16.79 8.33
N ALA A 286 1.18 17.44 9.50
CA ALA A 286 2.10 17.23 10.62
C ALA A 286 2.01 15.80 11.19
N LEU A 287 0.80 15.25 11.35
CA LEU A 287 0.62 13.88 11.82
C LEU A 287 1.12 12.85 10.79
N SER A 288 0.80 13.01 9.51
CA SER A 288 1.31 12.10 8.46
C SER A 288 2.83 12.18 8.34
N PHE A 289 3.45 13.37 8.41
CA PHE A 289 4.91 13.53 8.42
C PHE A 289 5.55 12.78 9.59
N PHE A 290 5.01 12.94 10.82
CA PHE A 290 5.48 12.19 11.98
C PHE A 290 5.39 10.67 11.75
N CYS A 291 4.24 10.17 11.27
CA CYS A 291 4.06 8.75 11.01
C CYS A 291 5.05 8.21 9.94
N PHE A 292 5.30 8.98 8.87
CA PHE A 292 6.27 8.61 7.84
C PHE A 292 7.71 8.60 8.37
N VAL A 293 8.10 9.58 9.19
CA VAL A 293 9.43 9.63 9.82
C VAL A 293 9.64 8.45 10.79
N VAL A 294 8.62 8.10 11.59
CA VAL A 294 8.69 6.94 12.49
C VAL A 294 8.79 5.62 11.71
N PHE A 295 8.03 5.44 10.62
CA PHE A 295 8.20 4.27 9.74
C PHE A 295 9.57 4.24 9.04
N TRP A 296 10.10 5.41 8.65
CA TRP A 296 11.43 5.52 8.06
C TRP A 296 12.52 5.07 9.05
N PHE A 297 12.50 5.56 10.29
CA PHE A 297 13.40 5.08 11.34
C PHE A 297 13.22 3.58 11.63
N TRP A 298 11.98 3.09 11.73
CA TRP A 298 11.69 1.67 11.95
C TRP A 298 12.26 0.78 10.83
N SER A 299 12.07 1.16 9.56
CA SER A 299 12.56 0.38 8.42
C SER A 299 14.09 0.39 8.34
N HIS A 300 14.75 1.52 8.61
CA HIS A 300 16.20 1.60 8.71
C HIS A 300 16.74 0.78 9.89
N TRP A 301 16.07 0.78 11.04
CA TRP A 301 16.43 -0.07 12.18
C TRP A 301 16.32 -1.56 11.84
N LYS A 302 15.22 -2.00 11.21
CA LYS A 302 15.08 -3.40 10.76
C LYS A 302 16.13 -3.78 9.71
N LEU A 303 16.55 -2.85 8.84
CA LEU A 303 17.63 -3.05 7.87
C LEU A 303 19.00 -3.20 8.57
N LEU A 304 19.33 -2.30 9.49
CA LEU A 304 20.57 -2.35 10.28
C LEU A 304 20.68 -3.66 11.09
N CYS A 305 19.61 -4.07 11.79
CA CYS A 305 19.60 -5.36 12.49
C CYS A 305 19.78 -6.57 11.57
N ARG A 306 19.31 -6.50 10.31
CA ARG A 306 19.45 -7.57 9.31
C ARG A 306 20.80 -7.57 8.59
N SER A 307 21.48 -6.42 8.51
CA SER A 307 22.80 -6.27 7.84
C SER A 307 23.93 -7.06 8.51
N GLY A 308 23.74 -7.54 9.74
CA GLY A 308 24.77 -8.19 10.54
C GLY A 308 25.84 -7.25 11.13
N LEU A 309 25.92 -5.99 10.66
CA LEU A 309 26.88 -4.99 11.14
C LEU A 309 26.79 -4.78 12.66
N TRP A 310 25.57 -4.75 13.19
CA TRP A 310 25.30 -4.53 14.63
C TRP A 310 25.56 -5.78 15.50
N LEU A 311 25.49 -6.99 14.93
CA LEU A 311 25.61 -8.25 15.69
C LEU A 311 27.06 -8.65 16.00
N LYS A 312 28.07 -7.92 15.50
CA LYS A 312 29.48 -8.16 15.84
C LYS A 312 29.88 -7.75 17.28
N HIS A 313 28.97 -7.16 18.07
CA HIS A 313 29.29 -6.52 19.36
C HIS A 313 28.39 -6.94 20.55
N ILE A 314 27.82 -8.15 20.53
CA ILE A 314 27.17 -8.73 21.73
C ILE A 314 28.14 -9.74 22.39
N PRO A 315 28.74 -9.43 23.56
CA PRO A 315 29.52 -10.41 24.32
C PRO A 315 28.61 -11.54 24.83
N ASN A 316 29.07 -12.79 24.73
CA ASN A 316 28.30 -13.97 25.10
C ASN A 316 27.95 -13.97 26.61
N PRO A 317 26.67 -13.84 27.01
CA PRO A 317 26.32 -13.62 28.41
C PRO A 317 26.37 -14.92 29.25
N ASN A 318 27.25 -14.91 30.25
CA ASN A 318 27.42 -15.93 31.31
C ASN A 318 27.98 -17.33 30.92
N PRO A 319 29.31 -17.55 31.02
CA PRO A 319 29.88 -18.90 31.14
C PRO A 319 29.60 -19.55 32.52
N SER A 320 29.13 -18.79 33.51
CA SER A 320 29.01 -19.16 34.92
C SER A 320 27.98 -20.25 35.23
N ARG A 321 26.85 -20.29 34.50
CA ARG A 321 25.74 -21.23 34.78
C ARG A 321 26.04 -22.69 34.45
N SER A 322 27.12 -23.00 33.71
CA SER A 322 27.43 -24.38 33.33
C SER A 322 27.92 -25.27 34.48
N LYS A 323 28.48 -24.70 35.56
CA LYS A 323 29.16 -25.50 36.61
C LYS A 323 28.25 -26.03 37.72
N LYS A 324 27.09 -25.41 38.00
CA LYS A 324 26.23 -25.84 39.13
C LYS A 324 25.48 -27.17 38.89
N ASN A 325 25.14 -27.51 37.64
CA ASN A 325 24.33 -28.70 37.33
C ASN A 325 25.15 -30.00 37.20
N LEU A 326 26.46 -29.97 37.45
CA LEU A 326 27.34 -31.16 37.40
C LEU A 326 27.48 -31.86 38.76
N ASN A 327 27.31 -31.15 39.87
CA ASN A 327 27.54 -31.71 41.21
C ASN A 327 26.29 -32.32 41.86
N SER A 328 25.08 -31.93 41.43
CA SER A 328 23.82 -32.45 42.01
C SER A 328 23.40 -33.83 41.49
N GLY A 329 24.08 -34.36 40.46
CA GLY A 329 23.70 -35.61 39.79
C GLY A 329 24.42 -36.88 40.25
N ARG A 330 25.17 -36.84 41.37
CA ARG A 330 26.15 -37.89 41.73
C ARG A 330 25.94 -38.57 43.11
N LEU A 331 24.82 -38.32 43.79
CA LEU A 331 24.58 -38.75 45.17
C LEU A 331 23.34 -39.65 45.39
N THR A 332 22.70 -40.15 44.32
CA THR A 332 21.43 -40.91 44.42
C THR A 332 21.47 -42.26 43.70
N ARG A 333 22.58 -43.02 43.84
CA ARG A 333 22.70 -44.45 43.44
C ARG A 333 23.76 -45.21 44.27
N LEU A 334 23.54 -45.38 45.58
CA LEU A 334 24.17 -46.43 46.39
C LEU A 334 23.30 -46.73 47.63
N SER A 335 22.22 -47.48 47.42
CA SER A 335 21.44 -48.23 48.41
C SER A 335 20.39 -49.05 47.65
#